data_AF-A0A2E3W4A0-F1
#
_entry.id   AF-A0A2E3W4A0-F1
#
_cell.length_a   1.000
_cell.length_b   1.000
_cell.length_c   1.000
_cell.angle_alpha   90.00
_cell.angle_beta   90.00
_cell.angle_gamma   90.00
#
_symmetry.space_group_name_H-M   'P 1'
#
loop_
_entity.id
_entity.type
_entity.pdbx_description
1 polymer ?
#
loop_
_entity_poly.entity_id
_entity_poly.type
_entity_poly.pdbx_seq_one_letter_code
_entity_poly.pdbx_strand_id
1 'polypeptide(L)'
;MYPRLFKTLILTMLTINIAWAQGPSLSWSGNLYKKSYEYKRLHKKFSKQVCSGGADQKYYKYLRSYRGSGFYLPLFGNDIDRAAIKSNLSHFKKKVSFIEKTEKKLKKLEKLPSFEEVAAPLRESLRKLLNYKKIYSQELGKKELDKLKKKSNEELASLKKHLDIFFEKVFFLKSYNFPNDHLKNRREFELSKFKEDTKSKKKANRVFFFRKIVEDGTYNKKNGGSDLYLRSTLDTLYLTVKKERNFISENLRYDLEWTLRYVEKVLSRGKEEQLDRLSDWAERTQRNYDFYKDIVKVNNKDKAKKLVKDKNEATIKLKEYVYTKQAEAYKWWMKQPELMRAVYVLETILFNEVGRVDGPDALERADVAQIVLNRVEHPFYSSLDPNQELVKHLGLSEEKYKDNKWLNTLFRVGEFSFTYHYISSVVKIFCPDMSYVGRSLRDKNVKISLKAIKNYRKDFDVLRYFSRVSMLGKIDMSTVWHGYKHFPERPGYEVGTQRNLVRLYLGDKYQYLYSFTDPKGNPFEVIKIGDETYSVTWVKGRPKFFKYRDPHLFKYFIKK
;
A
#
# COMPACT_ATOMS: atom_id res chain seq x y z
N MET A 1 37.78 42.72 -7.40
CA MET A 1 37.30 42.76 -8.80
C MET A 1 37.30 41.34 -9.38
N TYR A 2 36.26 40.98 -10.16
CA TYR A 2 36.35 39.95 -11.22
C TYR A 2 37.15 40.54 -12.41
N PRO A 3 37.66 39.79 -13.44
CA PRO A 3 37.04 38.61 -14.08
C PRO A 3 37.97 37.39 -14.36
N ARG A 4 37.43 36.16 -14.53
CA ARG A 4 37.27 35.36 -15.80
C ARG A 4 38.56 35.30 -16.67
N LEU A 5 39.01 34.18 -17.24
CA LEU A 5 38.37 33.10 -18.04
C LEU A 5 39.19 31.77 -17.88
N PHE A 6 38.72 30.53 -18.13
CA PHE A 6 37.37 30.03 -18.46
C PHE A 6 37.09 28.57 -17.96
N LYS A 7 36.75 27.61 -18.86
CA LYS A 7 36.25 26.23 -18.66
C LYS A 7 36.44 25.41 -19.96
N THR A 8 36.79 24.12 -19.83
CA THR A 8 36.46 23.09 -20.84
C THR A 8 35.84 21.90 -20.13
N LEU A 9 34.51 21.82 -20.10
CA LEU A 9 33.77 20.68 -19.55
C LEU A 9 33.17 19.91 -20.73
N ILE A 10 33.54 18.64 -20.88
CA ILE A 10 33.03 17.79 -21.96
C ILE A 10 31.52 17.59 -21.79
N LEU A 11 30.76 18.13 -22.73
CA LEU A 11 29.31 18.04 -22.79
C LEU A 11 28.90 16.72 -23.45
N THR A 12 28.82 15.63 -22.67
CA THR A 12 28.06 14.46 -23.11
C THR A 12 26.59 14.85 -23.20
N MET A 13 26.09 15.01 -24.43
CA MET A 13 24.68 15.28 -24.66
C MET A 13 23.82 14.14 -24.13
N LEU A 14 23.19 14.38 -22.97
CA LEU A 14 22.01 13.67 -22.54
C LEU A 14 20.87 14.05 -23.49
N THR A 15 20.76 13.35 -24.61
CA THR A 15 19.55 13.33 -25.42
C THR A 15 18.44 12.70 -24.58
N ILE A 16 17.71 13.57 -23.87
CA ILE A 16 16.46 13.19 -23.23
C ILE A 16 15.46 12.94 -24.36
N ASN A 17 15.51 11.73 -24.91
CA ASN A 17 14.41 11.19 -25.68
C ASN A 17 13.19 11.22 -24.77
N ILE A 18 12.30 12.18 -25.03
CA ILE A 18 10.95 12.18 -24.51
C ILE A 18 10.29 10.97 -25.17
N ALA A 19 10.42 9.82 -24.52
CA ALA A 19 9.77 8.59 -24.91
C ALA A 19 8.27 8.76 -24.66
N TRP A 20 7.59 9.42 -25.61
CA TRP A 20 6.17 9.29 -25.81
C TRP A 20 5.85 7.80 -25.83
N ALA A 21 4.83 7.37 -25.09
CA ALA A 21 4.45 5.97 -25.03
C ALA A 21 3.90 5.52 -26.40
N GLN A 22 4.80 5.08 -27.27
CA GLN A 22 4.43 4.25 -28.40
C GLN A 22 3.76 3.00 -27.83
N GLY A 23 2.62 2.61 -28.42
CA GLY A 23 1.86 1.47 -27.94
C GLY A 23 2.69 0.18 -27.98
N PRO A 24 2.31 -0.86 -27.22
CA PRO A 24 3.02 -2.12 -27.17
C PRO A 24 3.22 -2.63 -28.60
N SER A 25 4.47 -2.93 -28.90
CA SER A 25 4.91 -3.55 -30.16
C SER A 25 4.13 -4.85 -30.47
N LEU A 26 3.74 -5.57 -29.41
CA LEU A 26 2.85 -6.71 -29.48
C LEU A 26 1.37 -6.31 -29.67
N SER A 27 0.81 -6.66 -30.83
CA SER A 27 -0.65 -6.72 -31.08
C SER A 27 -1.10 -8.17 -31.33
N TRP A 28 -2.41 -8.46 -31.26
CA TRP A 28 -2.93 -9.79 -31.60
C TRP A 28 -4.37 -9.75 -32.12
N SER A 29 -4.74 -10.76 -32.93
CA SER A 29 -6.07 -10.93 -33.52
C SER A 29 -6.63 -12.35 -33.32
N GLY A 30 -7.93 -12.53 -33.57
CA GLY A 30 -8.63 -13.81 -33.47
C GLY A 30 -9.50 -13.97 -32.22
N ASN A 31 -9.89 -15.23 -31.94
CA ASN A 31 -10.87 -15.55 -30.90
C ASN A 31 -10.27 -15.55 -29.48
N LEU A 32 -10.80 -14.67 -28.61
CA LEU A 32 -10.35 -14.49 -27.23
C LEU A 32 -10.51 -15.74 -26.35
N TYR A 33 -11.53 -16.56 -26.57
CA TYR A 33 -11.73 -17.80 -25.81
C TYR A 33 -10.73 -18.88 -26.23
N LYS A 34 -10.43 -19.00 -27.54
CA LYS A 34 -9.39 -19.89 -28.07
C LYS A 34 -8.01 -19.54 -27.47
N LYS A 35 -7.64 -18.25 -27.47
CA LYS A 35 -6.38 -17.78 -26.86
C LYS A 35 -6.35 -17.90 -25.34
N SER A 36 -7.48 -17.69 -24.65
CA SER A 36 -7.57 -17.97 -23.21
C SER A 36 -7.37 -19.45 -22.89
N TYR A 37 -7.94 -20.37 -23.69
CA TYR A 37 -7.77 -21.81 -23.51
C TYR A 37 -6.33 -22.28 -23.80
N GLU A 38 -5.69 -21.74 -24.85
CA GLU A 38 -4.27 -21.95 -25.17
C GLU A 38 -3.37 -21.60 -23.97
N TYR A 39 -3.54 -20.38 -23.41
CA TYR A 39 -2.84 -19.97 -22.20
C TYR A 39 -3.08 -20.92 -21.02
N LYS A 40 -4.32 -21.32 -20.74
CA LYS A 40 -4.63 -22.24 -19.63
C LYS A 40 -3.93 -23.59 -19.77
N ARG A 41 -3.80 -24.13 -20.99
CA ARG A 41 -3.05 -25.37 -21.24
C ARG A 41 -1.55 -25.18 -20.94
N LEU A 42 -0.96 -24.08 -21.38
CA LEU A 42 0.44 -23.74 -21.10
C LEU A 42 0.67 -23.51 -19.59
N HIS A 43 -0.16 -22.68 -18.94
CA HIS A 43 -0.09 -22.41 -17.51
C HIS A 43 -0.25 -23.69 -16.65
N LYS A 44 -1.10 -24.65 -17.06
CA LYS A 44 -1.22 -25.95 -16.39
C LYS A 44 0.05 -26.80 -16.55
N LYS A 45 0.74 -26.75 -17.70
CA LYS A 45 2.06 -27.40 -17.90
C LYS A 45 3.13 -26.73 -17.04
N PHE A 46 3.23 -25.40 -17.09
CA PHE A 46 4.12 -24.57 -16.27
C PHE A 46 4.01 -24.91 -14.79
N SER A 47 2.80 -24.83 -14.23
CA SER A 47 2.53 -25.12 -12.82
C SER A 47 2.94 -26.54 -12.44
N LYS A 48 2.65 -27.56 -13.27
CA LYS A 48 3.10 -28.93 -13.03
C LYS A 48 4.62 -29.10 -13.04
N GLN A 49 5.33 -28.36 -13.90
CA GLN A 49 6.78 -28.50 -14.06
C GLN A 49 7.55 -27.74 -12.98
N VAL A 50 7.23 -26.46 -12.76
CA VAL A 50 8.01 -25.55 -11.90
C VAL A 50 7.56 -25.65 -10.43
N CYS A 51 6.27 -25.91 -10.16
CA CYS A 51 5.71 -26.14 -8.83
C CYS A 51 5.54 -27.64 -8.50
N SER A 52 6.46 -28.48 -8.96
CA SER A 52 6.52 -29.90 -8.61
C SER A 52 7.02 -30.11 -7.17
N GLY A 53 6.69 -31.25 -6.56
CA GLY A 53 7.36 -31.75 -5.35
C GLY A 53 7.26 -30.89 -4.08
N GLY A 54 6.12 -30.23 -3.83
CA GLY A 54 5.93 -29.42 -2.61
C GLY A 54 6.79 -28.14 -2.57
N ALA A 55 7.03 -27.54 -3.74
CA ALA A 55 7.87 -26.35 -3.87
C ALA A 55 7.38 -25.15 -3.04
N ASP A 56 6.07 -25.05 -2.79
CA ASP A 56 5.43 -24.09 -1.90
C ASP A 56 5.68 -24.42 -0.42
N GLN A 57 5.55 -25.69 -0.02
CA GLN A 57 5.86 -26.18 1.33
C GLN A 57 7.33 -25.92 1.69
N LYS A 58 8.24 -26.16 0.74
CA LYS A 58 9.68 -25.86 0.88
C LYS A 58 9.94 -24.36 0.98
N TYR A 59 9.24 -23.52 0.20
CA TYR A 59 9.27 -22.06 0.37
C TYR A 59 8.85 -21.65 1.79
N TYR A 60 7.70 -22.15 2.27
CA TYR A 60 7.20 -21.80 3.60
C TYR A 60 8.08 -22.34 4.75
N LYS A 61 8.77 -23.48 4.56
CA LYS A 61 9.81 -23.97 5.49
C LYS A 61 10.95 -22.95 5.62
N TYR A 62 11.54 -22.52 4.51
CA TYR A 62 12.62 -21.52 4.53
C TYR A 62 12.14 -20.15 5.00
N LEU A 63 10.92 -19.73 4.66
CA LEU A 63 10.33 -18.47 5.14
C LEU A 63 10.13 -18.47 6.67
N ARG A 64 9.74 -19.61 7.26
CA ARG A 64 9.68 -19.78 8.72
C ARG A 64 11.08 -19.65 9.34
N SER A 65 12.09 -20.35 8.80
CA SER A 65 13.48 -20.23 9.27
C SER A 65 14.02 -18.79 9.17
N TYR A 66 13.74 -18.09 8.07
CA TYR A 66 14.13 -16.69 7.86
C TYR A 66 13.47 -15.72 8.86
N ARG A 67 12.19 -15.94 9.18
CA ARG A 67 11.46 -15.16 10.20
C ARG A 67 11.92 -15.48 11.62
N GLY A 68 12.46 -16.69 11.84
CA GLY A 68 12.99 -17.14 13.12
C GLY A 68 11.94 -17.06 14.25
N SER A 69 12.41 -16.68 15.44
CA SER A 69 11.58 -16.48 16.63
C SER A 69 10.76 -15.16 16.63
N GLY A 70 10.76 -14.41 15.53
CA GLY A 70 9.99 -13.16 15.39
C GLY A 70 10.69 -11.89 15.91
N PHE A 71 11.80 -12.01 16.65
CA PHE A 71 12.60 -10.86 17.06
C PHE A 71 13.32 -10.22 15.85
N TYR A 72 13.20 -8.90 15.70
CA TYR A 72 13.97 -8.18 14.70
C TYR A 72 15.41 -7.94 15.18
N LEU A 73 16.39 -8.49 14.47
CA LEU A 73 17.80 -8.20 14.69
C LEU A 73 18.27 -7.07 13.75
N PRO A 74 18.60 -5.86 14.24
CA PRO A 74 19.33 -4.86 13.45
C PRO A 74 20.77 -5.33 13.26
N LEU A 75 21.24 -5.38 12.00
CA LEU A 75 22.53 -5.97 11.63
C LEU A 75 23.52 -4.88 11.23
N PHE A 76 24.77 -5.00 11.67
CA PHE A 76 25.86 -4.13 11.22
C PHE A 76 27.10 -4.99 10.94
N GLY A 77 27.34 -5.27 9.65
CA GLY A 77 28.27 -6.32 9.24
C GLY A 77 27.81 -7.69 9.73
N ASN A 78 28.72 -8.45 10.35
CA ASN A 78 28.47 -9.82 10.84
C ASN A 78 28.06 -9.89 12.33
N ASP A 79 27.69 -8.77 12.97
CA ASP A 79 27.16 -8.71 14.35
C ASP A 79 25.89 -7.84 14.39
N ILE A 80 25.23 -7.81 15.55
CA ILE A 80 24.10 -6.92 15.81
C ILE A 80 24.55 -5.46 16.00
N ASP A 81 23.72 -4.52 15.59
CA ASP A 81 23.92 -3.09 15.87
C ASP A 81 23.59 -2.78 17.34
N ARG A 82 24.55 -3.05 18.23
CA ARG A 82 24.42 -2.85 19.68
C ARG A 82 24.09 -1.40 20.03
N ALA A 83 24.55 -0.42 19.24
CA ALA A 83 24.27 0.99 19.47
C ALA A 83 22.79 1.32 19.14
N ALA A 84 22.27 0.82 18.01
CA ALA A 84 20.87 0.93 17.67
C ALA A 84 19.96 0.24 18.71
N ILE A 85 20.38 -0.91 19.27
CA ILE A 85 19.63 -1.59 20.33
C ILE A 85 19.67 -0.79 21.64
N LYS A 86 20.85 -0.44 22.15
CA LYS A 86 21.00 0.32 23.42
C LYS A 86 20.23 1.63 23.41
N SER A 87 20.33 2.41 22.32
CA SER A 87 19.63 3.70 22.19
C SER A 87 18.11 3.58 22.22
N ASN A 88 17.55 2.43 21.86
CA ASN A 88 16.11 2.17 21.84
C ASN A 88 15.59 1.34 23.02
N LEU A 89 16.46 0.69 23.81
CA LEU A 89 16.07 -0.27 24.83
C LEU A 89 15.13 0.32 25.90
N SER A 90 15.30 1.61 26.23
CA SER A 90 14.44 2.33 27.18
C SER A 90 12.99 2.45 26.72
N HIS A 91 12.71 2.43 25.40
CA HIS A 91 11.35 2.49 24.88
C HIS A 91 10.53 1.25 25.23
N PHE A 92 11.13 0.05 25.31
CA PHE A 92 10.40 -1.14 25.76
C PHE A 92 9.93 -1.01 27.22
N LYS A 93 10.81 -0.59 28.14
CA LYS A 93 10.43 -0.38 29.55
C LYS A 93 9.34 0.70 29.70
N LYS A 94 9.48 1.82 28.97
CA LYS A 94 8.45 2.87 28.91
C LYS A 94 7.12 2.36 28.33
N LYS A 95 7.18 1.45 27.34
CA LYS A 95 6.02 0.85 26.69
C LYS A 95 5.30 -0.16 27.58
N VAL A 96 6.01 -1.02 28.30
CA VAL A 96 5.41 -1.91 29.31
C VAL A 96 4.65 -1.07 30.34
N SER A 97 5.29 -0.04 30.92
CA SER A 97 4.62 0.84 31.88
C SER A 97 3.41 1.60 31.29
N PHE A 98 3.45 1.97 30.01
CA PHE A 98 2.30 2.56 29.31
C PHE A 98 1.14 1.57 29.16
N ILE A 99 1.42 0.32 28.78
CA ILE A 99 0.42 -0.74 28.63
C ILE A 99 -0.20 -1.07 29.98
N GLU A 100 0.60 -1.31 31.02
CA GLU A 100 0.13 -1.59 32.39
C GLU A 100 -0.73 -0.45 32.96
N LYS A 101 -0.35 0.82 32.73
CA LYS A 101 -1.16 1.98 33.16
C LYS A 101 -2.49 2.04 32.41
N THR A 102 -2.48 1.72 31.11
CA THR A 102 -3.68 1.64 30.27
C THR A 102 -4.60 0.51 30.74
N GLU A 103 -4.05 -0.67 31.01
CA GLU A 103 -4.77 -1.82 31.53
C GLU A 103 -5.38 -1.51 32.92
N LYS A 104 -4.60 -0.90 33.83
CA LYS A 104 -5.11 -0.46 35.15
C LYS A 104 -6.23 0.58 35.03
N LYS A 105 -6.13 1.54 34.10
CA LYS A 105 -7.22 2.50 33.81
C LYS A 105 -8.45 1.80 33.23
N LEU A 106 -8.26 0.76 32.41
CA LEU A 106 -9.34 -0.01 31.80
C LEU A 106 -10.05 -0.95 32.79
N LYS A 107 -9.32 -1.60 33.70
CA LYS A 107 -9.90 -2.43 34.76
C LYS A 107 -10.87 -1.65 35.67
N LYS A 108 -10.55 -0.38 35.94
CA LYS A 108 -11.37 0.56 36.73
C LYS A 108 -12.67 1.01 36.06
N LEU A 109 -12.84 0.83 34.75
CA LEU A 109 -14.11 1.10 34.10
C LEU A 109 -15.06 -0.07 34.33
N GLU A 110 -16.30 0.20 34.71
CA GLU A 110 -17.36 -0.82 34.80
C GLU A 110 -17.61 -1.43 33.40
N LYS A 111 -17.88 -0.59 32.41
CA LYS A 111 -18.11 -0.94 31.01
C LYS A 111 -17.38 0.00 30.05
N LEU A 112 -17.23 -0.42 28.79
CA LEU A 112 -16.78 0.46 27.71
C LEU A 112 -17.90 1.48 27.37
N PRO A 113 -17.56 2.69 26.89
CA PRO A 113 -18.58 3.62 26.38
C PRO A 113 -19.29 3.01 25.17
N SER A 114 -20.56 3.36 24.96
CA SER A 114 -21.28 2.92 23.75
C SER A 114 -20.66 3.56 22.50
N PHE A 115 -20.88 2.94 21.33
CA PHE A 115 -20.36 3.49 20.09
C PHE A 115 -20.96 4.87 19.76
N GLU A 116 -22.25 5.09 20.06
CA GLU A 116 -22.88 6.38 19.77
C GLU A 116 -22.34 7.50 20.68
N GLU A 117 -22.06 7.21 21.96
CA GLU A 117 -21.42 8.16 22.89
C GLU A 117 -20.04 8.65 22.41
N VAL A 118 -19.31 7.85 21.63
CA VAL A 118 -17.99 8.24 21.08
C VAL A 118 -18.10 8.81 19.67
N ALA A 119 -19.08 8.36 18.87
CA ALA A 119 -19.17 8.67 17.45
C ALA A 119 -20.06 9.87 17.11
N ALA A 120 -21.15 10.12 17.85
CA ALA A 120 -22.15 11.13 17.50
C ALA A 120 -21.56 12.54 17.29
N PRO A 121 -20.69 13.09 18.19
CA PRO A 121 -20.14 14.43 18.00
C PRO A 121 -19.22 14.53 16.78
N LEU A 122 -18.49 13.45 16.46
CA LEU A 122 -17.62 13.38 15.28
C LEU A 122 -18.43 13.29 13.99
N ARG A 123 -19.50 12.48 13.98
CA ARG A 123 -20.44 12.36 12.85
C ARG A 123 -21.14 13.69 12.56
N GLU A 124 -21.57 14.40 13.60
CA GLU A 124 -22.25 15.69 13.44
C GLU A 124 -21.31 16.79 12.91
N SER A 125 -20.10 16.90 13.45
CA SER A 125 -19.08 17.80 12.89
C SER A 125 -18.74 17.44 11.43
N LEU A 126 -18.61 16.15 11.12
CA LEU A 126 -18.36 15.68 9.76
C LEU A 126 -19.51 16.06 8.80
N ARG A 127 -20.77 15.85 9.20
CA ARG A 127 -21.96 16.20 8.43
C ARG A 127 -22.00 17.69 8.09
N LYS A 128 -21.74 18.56 9.07
CA LYS A 128 -21.69 20.02 8.87
C LYS A 128 -20.55 20.44 7.94
N LEU A 129 -19.34 19.89 8.12
CA LEU A 129 -18.19 20.18 7.27
C LEU A 129 -18.42 19.77 5.80
N LEU A 130 -19.06 18.62 5.59
CA LEU A 130 -19.45 18.18 4.25
C LEU A 130 -20.52 19.08 3.63
N ASN A 131 -21.49 19.55 4.41
CA ASN A 131 -22.46 20.54 3.95
C ASN A 131 -21.80 21.88 3.57
N TYR A 132 -20.86 22.38 4.38
CA TYR A 132 -20.11 23.59 4.00
C TYR A 132 -19.26 23.39 2.74
N LYS A 133 -18.71 22.18 2.54
CA LYS A 133 -17.96 21.82 1.32
C LYS A 133 -18.86 21.72 0.09
N LYS A 134 -20.11 21.24 0.24
CA LYS A 134 -21.16 21.23 -0.81
C LYS A 134 -21.55 22.64 -1.23
N ILE A 135 -21.77 23.52 -0.25
CA ILE A 135 -22.09 24.93 -0.51
C ILE A 135 -20.88 25.64 -1.16
N TYR A 136 -19.64 25.28 -0.78
CA TYR A 136 -18.42 25.87 -1.38
C TYR A 136 -18.18 25.44 -2.83
N SER A 137 -18.70 24.29 -3.28
CA SER A 137 -18.65 23.88 -4.69
C SER A 137 -19.68 24.58 -5.58
N GLN A 138 -20.54 25.44 -5.02
CA GLN A 138 -21.48 26.28 -5.77
C GLN A 138 -20.82 27.63 -6.13
N GLU A 139 -21.27 28.26 -7.21
CA GLU A 139 -20.74 29.55 -7.69
C GLU A 139 -21.19 30.71 -6.79
N LEU A 140 -20.46 30.92 -5.67
CA LEU A 140 -20.75 31.95 -4.68
C LEU A 140 -19.87 33.19 -4.82
N GLY A 141 -20.38 34.34 -4.39
CA GLY A 141 -19.61 35.58 -4.34
C GLY A 141 -18.45 35.51 -3.34
N LYS A 142 -17.33 36.20 -3.62
CA LYS A 142 -16.11 36.19 -2.78
C LYS A 142 -16.38 36.41 -1.28
N LYS A 143 -17.25 37.37 -0.94
CA LYS A 143 -17.67 37.70 0.44
C LYS A 143 -18.39 36.54 1.15
N GLU A 144 -19.08 35.69 0.39
CA GLU A 144 -19.80 34.52 0.90
C GLU A 144 -18.88 33.32 1.06
N LEU A 145 -17.98 33.10 0.08
CA LEU A 145 -16.91 32.11 0.17
C LEU A 145 -16.05 32.31 1.43
N ASP A 146 -15.71 33.56 1.76
CA ASP A 146 -14.89 33.86 2.95
C ASP A 146 -15.68 33.69 4.27
N LYS A 147 -16.98 34.05 4.31
CA LYS A 147 -17.88 33.70 5.43
C LYS A 147 -17.97 32.18 5.63
N LEU A 148 -18.06 31.41 4.54
CA LEU A 148 -18.18 29.97 4.56
C LEU A 148 -16.89 29.27 5.01
N LYS A 149 -15.73 29.75 4.55
CA LYS A 149 -14.42 29.34 5.08
C LYS A 149 -14.30 29.60 6.58
N LYS A 150 -14.84 30.73 7.09
CA LYS A 150 -14.86 31.01 8.54
C LYS A 150 -15.68 29.95 9.30
N LYS A 151 -16.95 29.73 8.92
CA LYS A 151 -17.82 28.70 9.52
C LYS A 151 -17.22 27.30 9.47
N SER A 152 -16.59 26.94 8.36
CA SER A 152 -15.93 25.64 8.20
C SER A 152 -14.65 25.53 9.05
N ASN A 153 -13.87 26.60 9.22
CA ASN A 153 -12.74 26.62 10.16
C ASN A 153 -13.19 26.54 11.64
N GLU A 154 -14.31 27.17 12.00
CA GLU A 154 -14.94 27.06 13.32
C GLU A 154 -15.39 25.61 13.60
N GLU A 155 -16.07 24.96 12.65
CA GLU A 155 -16.46 23.55 12.81
C GLU A 155 -15.26 22.57 12.73
N LEU A 156 -14.18 22.90 12.01
CA LEU A 156 -12.91 22.17 12.11
C LEU A 156 -12.29 22.29 13.52
N ALA A 157 -12.51 23.40 14.23
CA ALA A 157 -12.09 23.55 15.63
C ALA A 157 -12.97 22.71 16.57
N SER A 158 -14.28 22.63 16.33
CA SER A 158 -15.18 21.70 17.02
C SER A 158 -14.78 20.24 16.79
N LEU A 159 -14.53 19.83 15.54
CA LEU A 159 -14.04 18.49 15.19
C LEU A 159 -12.73 18.16 15.93
N LYS A 160 -11.79 19.10 16.02
CA LYS A 160 -10.53 18.95 16.77
C LYS A 160 -10.80 18.63 18.25
N LYS A 161 -11.72 19.36 18.90
CA LYS A 161 -12.12 19.13 20.31
C LYS A 161 -12.85 17.80 20.49
N HIS A 162 -13.81 17.49 19.61
CA HIS A 162 -14.53 16.21 19.62
C HIS A 162 -13.59 15.02 19.43
N LEU A 163 -12.55 15.15 18.60
CA LEU A 163 -11.54 14.12 18.40
C LEU A 163 -10.67 13.92 19.66
N ASP A 164 -10.29 15.00 20.35
CA ASP A 164 -9.56 14.90 21.62
C ASP A 164 -10.40 14.16 22.69
N ILE A 165 -11.70 14.50 22.82
CA ILE A 165 -12.63 13.81 23.71
C ILE A 165 -12.80 12.33 23.34
N PHE A 166 -12.97 12.03 22.04
CA PHE A 166 -13.02 10.66 21.52
C PHE A 166 -11.78 9.87 21.95
N PHE A 167 -10.58 10.44 21.79
CA PHE A 167 -9.33 9.80 22.20
C PHE A 167 -9.22 9.58 23.71
N GLU A 168 -9.83 10.41 24.55
CA GLU A 168 -9.92 10.13 25.99
C GLU A 168 -10.91 9.01 26.33
N LYS A 169 -12.04 8.91 25.61
CA LYS A 169 -13.01 7.80 25.76
C LYS A 169 -12.43 6.46 25.29
N VAL A 170 -11.72 6.42 24.16
CA VAL A 170 -11.07 5.21 23.61
C VAL A 170 -9.57 5.13 23.89
N PHE A 171 -9.13 5.65 25.04
CA PHE A 171 -7.70 5.76 25.41
C PHE A 171 -6.90 4.44 25.27
N PHE A 172 -7.54 3.29 25.45
CA PHE A 172 -6.92 1.96 25.31
C PHE A 172 -6.52 1.61 23.86
N LEU A 173 -6.95 2.39 22.87
CA LEU A 173 -6.54 2.29 21.46
C LEU A 173 -5.41 3.27 21.07
N LYS A 174 -4.97 4.15 21.98
CA LYS A 174 -3.77 4.97 21.73
C LYS A 174 -2.55 4.08 21.52
N SER A 175 -1.68 4.46 20.59
CA SER A 175 -0.38 3.81 20.40
C SER A 175 0.55 4.09 21.59
N TYR A 176 1.57 3.27 21.78
CA TYR A 176 2.69 3.70 22.62
C TYR A 176 3.38 4.89 21.94
N ASN A 177 3.65 5.96 22.69
CA ASN A 177 4.19 7.22 22.15
C ASN A 177 3.19 7.95 21.21
N PHE A 178 1.89 7.83 21.47
CA PHE A 178 0.84 8.52 20.72
C PHE A 178 0.99 10.06 20.76
N PRO A 179 0.82 10.77 19.63
CA PRO A 179 0.67 10.26 18.27
C PRO A 179 2.04 10.01 17.59
N ASN A 180 2.18 8.87 16.90
CA ASN A 180 3.39 8.58 16.12
C ASN A 180 3.29 9.10 14.67
N ASP A 181 4.26 9.91 14.22
CA ASP A 181 4.35 10.33 12.81
C ASP A 181 4.97 9.22 11.93
N HIS A 182 4.12 8.28 11.53
CA HIS A 182 4.50 7.14 10.68
C HIS A 182 5.08 7.57 9.32
N LEU A 183 4.65 8.69 8.75
CA LEU A 183 5.16 9.22 7.48
C LEU A 183 6.58 9.76 7.65
N LYS A 184 6.83 10.57 8.69
CA LYS A 184 8.17 11.06 9.03
C LYS A 184 9.12 9.90 9.32
N ASN A 185 8.71 8.97 10.18
CA ASN A 185 9.48 7.78 10.53
C ASN A 185 9.84 6.96 9.29
N ARG A 186 8.90 6.78 8.36
CA ARG A 186 9.17 6.09 7.08
C ARG A 186 10.13 6.89 6.21
N ARG A 187 9.93 8.20 6.04
CA ARG A 187 10.79 9.08 5.23
C ARG A 187 12.24 9.10 5.73
N GLU A 188 12.47 9.17 7.04
CA GLU A 188 13.83 9.14 7.62
C GLU A 188 14.56 7.82 7.35
N PHE A 189 13.83 6.69 7.36
CA PHE A 189 14.38 5.38 6.97
C PHE A 189 14.69 5.32 5.48
N GLU A 190 13.75 5.73 4.61
CA GLU A 190 13.93 5.73 3.15
C GLU A 190 15.15 6.57 2.71
N LEU A 191 15.41 7.71 3.36
CA LEU A 191 16.57 8.58 3.09
C LEU A 191 17.94 8.01 3.50
N SER A 192 17.98 6.89 4.23
CA SER A 192 19.21 6.32 4.79
C SER A 192 19.45 4.84 4.43
N LYS A 193 18.41 4.07 4.13
CA LYS A 193 18.47 2.60 3.98
C LYS A 193 19.34 2.06 2.82
N PHE A 194 19.61 2.87 1.80
CA PHE A 194 20.37 2.49 0.60
C PHE A 194 21.76 3.15 0.53
N LYS A 195 22.18 3.87 1.58
CA LYS A 195 23.49 4.52 1.61
C LYS A 195 24.50 3.56 2.25
N GLU A 196 25.59 3.31 1.54
CA GLU A 196 26.59 2.33 1.97
C GLU A 196 27.48 2.80 3.13
N ASP A 197 27.48 4.10 3.45
CA ASP A 197 28.29 4.67 4.52
C ASP A 197 27.85 4.22 5.93
N THR A 198 28.83 4.08 6.82
CA THR A 198 28.63 3.62 8.21
C THR A 198 27.63 4.46 9.00
N LYS A 199 27.60 5.79 8.80
CA LYS A 199 26.73 6.71 9.54
C LYS A 199 25.27 6.53 9.11
N SER A 200 25.02 6.38 7.81
CA SER A 200 23.69 6.11 7.26
C SER A 200 23.19 4.71 7.60
N LYS A 201 24.03 3.66 7.51
CA LYS A 201 23.67 2.30 7.94
C LYS A 201 23.23 2.24 9.41
N LYS A 202 24.01 2.82 10.33
CA LYS A 202 23.65 2.93 11.75
C LYS A 202 22.39 3.77 11.97
N LYS A 203 22.20 4.86 11.23
CA LYS A 203 20.95 5.66 11.28
C LYS A 203 19.74 4.84 10.82
N ALA A 204 19.84 4.13 9.69
CA ALA A 204 18.77 3.29 9.15
C ALA A 204 18.39 2.18 10.13
N ASN A 205 19.36 1.49 10.72
CA ASN A 205 19.14 0.51 11.79
C ASN A 205 18.41 1.11 12.99
N ARG A 206 18.89 2.25 13.51
CA ARG A 206 18.28 2.93 14.68
C ARG A 206 16.84 3.33 14.42
N VAL A 207 16.56 3.94 13.26
CA VAL A 207 15.21 4.38 12.87
C VAL A 207 14.28 3.18 12.61
N PHE A 208 14.76 2.15 11.89
CA PHE A 208 13.93 0.97 11.62
C PHE A 208 13.65 0.16 12.88
N PHE A 209 14.62 0.05 13.81
CA PHE A 209 14.39 -0.61 15.08
C PHE A 209 13.42 0.17 15.97
N PHE A 210 13.54 1.50 16.05
CA PHE A 210 12.54 2.35 16.70
C PHE A 210 11.14 2.11 16.13
N ARG A 211 11.01 2.09 14.80
CA ARG A 211 9.74 1.78 14.11
C ARG A 211 9.18 0.42 14.53
N LYS A 212 9.99 -0.63 14.71
CA LYS A 212 9.52 -1.93 15.25
C LYS A 212 9.00 -1.88 16.69
N ILE A 213 9.24 -0.80 17.44
CA ILE A 213 8.73 -0.61 18.80
C ILE A 213 7.42 0.19 18.79
N VAL A 214 7.28 1.20 17.92
CA VAL A 214 6.11 2.10 17.85
C VAL A 214 5.06 1.72 16.79
N GLU A 215 5.47 1.09 15.68
CA GLU A 215 4.58 0.45 14.69
C GLU A 215 4.14 -0.93 15.20
N ASP A 216 3.45 -0.97 16.34
CA ASP A 216 3.01 -2.19 17.02
C ASP A 216 1.58 -2.04 17.60
N GLY A 217 0.91 -3.17 17.85
CA GLY A 217 -0.45 -3.22 18.40
C GLY A 217 -0.75 -4.54 19.11
N THR A 218 -1.93 -4.65 19.70
CA THR A 218 -2.35 -5.86 20.43
C THR A 218 -2.74 -6.98 19.47
N TYR A 219 -2.66 -8.25 19.91
CA TYR A 219 -3.16 -9.41 19.16
C TYR A 219 -4.34 -10.06 19.87
N ASN A 220 -5.31 -10.58 19.10
CA ASN A 220 -6.33 -11.49 19.63
C ASN A 220 -5.73 -12.89 19.80
N LYS A 221 -5.76 -13.45 21.01
CA LYS A 221 -5.20 -14.79 21.31
C LYS A 221 -5.90 -15.93 20.52
N LYS A 222 -7.17 -15.80 20.15
CA LYS A 222 -7.97 -16.83 19.46
C LYS A 222 -7.67 -16.95 17.95
N ASN A 223 -7.37 -15.84 17.27
CA ASN A 223 -7.21 -15.82 15.81
C ASN A 223 -6.00 -15.02 15.27
N GLY A 224 -5.14 -14.51 16.15
CA GLY A 224 -3.95 -13.72 15.77
C GLY A 224 -4.25 -12.33 15.20
N GLY A 225 -5.51 -11.87 15.22
CA GLY A 225 -5.92 -10.59 14.64
C GLY A 225 -5.34 -9.38 15.37
N SER A 226 -4.48 -8.62 14.69
CA SER A 226 -3.83 -7.42 15.23
C SER A 226 -4.69 -6.16 15.10
N ASP A 227 -4.62 -5.26 16.09
CA ASP A 227 -5.17 -3.90 16.00
C ASP A 227 -4.16 -2.85 15.47
N LEU A 228 -2.92 -3.25 15.18
CA LEU A 228 -1.83 -2.39 14.69
C LEU A 228 -2.30 -1.39 13.63
N TYR A 229 -2.99 -1.87 12.60
CA TYR A 229 -3.43 -1.03 11.50
C TYR A 229 -4.45 0.05 11.93
N LEU A 230 -5.32 -0.26 12.90
CA LEU A 230 -6.23 0.72 13.50
C LEU A 230 -5.45 1.75 14.34
N ARG A 231 -4.53 1.32 15.22
CA ARG A 231 -3.70 2.22 16.04
C ARG A 231 -2.88 3.18 15.18
N SER A 232 -2.24 2.67 14.13
CA SER A 232 -1.47 3.51 13.19
C SER A 232 -2.36 4.48 12.40
N THR A 233 -3.61 4.10 12.09
CA THR A 233 -4.55 5.00 11.42
C THR A 233 -5.06 6.08 12.38
N LEU A 234 -5.28 5.74 13.65
CA LEU A 234 -5.62 6.69 14.71
C LEU A 234 -4.50 7.73 14.94
N ASP A 235 -3.24 7.32 14.97
CA ASP A 235 -2.08 8.23 15.01
C ASP A 235 -2.12 9.24 13.84
N THR A 236 -2.29 8.74 12.62
CA THR A 236 -2.30 9.55 11.40
C THR A 236 -3.54 10.45 11.30
N LEU A 237 -4.71 9.97 11.71
CA LEU A 237 -5.95 10.74 11.80
C LEU A 237 -5.78 11.93 12.73
N TYR A 238 -5.23 11.72 13.93
CA TYR A 238 -4.96 12.78 14.90
C TYR A 238 -4.02 13.85 14.31
N LEU A 239 -2.88 13.44 13.75
CA LEU A 239 -1.91 14.36 13.14
C LEU A 239 -2.47 15.12 11.92
N THR A 240 -3.37 14.49 11.16
CA THR A 240 -4.00 15.09 9.98
C THR A 240 -5.04 16.12 10.38
N VAL A 241 -5.94 15.81 11.34
CA VAL A 241 -6.96 16.76 11.85
C VAL A 241 -6.32 18.07 12.32
N LYS A 242 -5.20 18.01 13.05
CA LYS A 242 -4.53 19.21 13.57
C LYS A 242 -3.93 20.08 12.46
N LYS A 243 -3.59 19.50 11.31
CA LYS A 243 -3.06 20.20 10.12
C LYS A 243 -4.16 20.73 9.17
N GLU A 244 -5.37 20.15 9.20
CA GLU A 244 -6.50 20.54 8.33
C GLU A 244 -6.92 22.02 8.51
N ARG A 245 -7.24 22.69 7.39
CA ARG A 245 -7.63 24.11 7.29
C ARG A 245 -8.68 24.31 6.21
N ASN A 246 -9.51 25.34 6.36
CA ASN A 246 -10.61 25.73 5.46
C ASN A 246 -11.71 24.69 5.35
N PHE A 247 -11.50 23.56 4.68
CA PHE A 247 -12.50 22.51 4.47
C PHE A 247 -11.92 21.14 4.78
N ILE A 248 -12.78 20.15 5.02
CA ILE A 248 -12.34 18.78 5.26
C ILE A 248 -11.81 18.12 3.97
N SER A 249 -10.54 17.72 3.99
CA SER A 249 -9.93 16.94 2.91
C SER A 249 -10.59 15.56 2.76
N GLU A 250 -10.59 15.02 1.55
CA GLU A 250 -11.15 13.68 1.29
C GLU A 250 -10.40 12.59 2.05
N ASN A 251 -9.07 12.69 2.13
CA ASN A 251 -8.25 11.83 2.97
C ASN A 251 -8.75 11.78 4.42
N LEU A 252 -8.99 12.95 5.03
CA LEU A 252 -9.43 13.05 6.42
C LEU A 252 -10.87 12.51 6.60
N ARG A 253 -11.80 12.87 5.71
CA ARG A 253 -13.18 12.36 5.72
C ARG A 253 -13.18 10.82 5.72
N TYR A 254 -12.45 10.23 4.78
CA TYR A 254 -12.35 8.79 4.61
C TYR A 254 -11.72 8.09 5.83
N ASP A 255 -10.64 8.64 6.40
CA ASP A 255 -9.97 8.03 7.55
C ASP A 255 -10.79 8.12 8.82
N LEU A 256 -11.54 9.20 9.01
CA LEU A 256 -12.46 9.35 10.14
C LEU A 256 -13.58 8.31 10.06
N GLU A 257 -14.27 8.18 8.91
CA GLU A 257 -15.33 7.18 8.73
C GLU A 257 -14.81 5.74 8.83
N TRP A 258 -13.66 5.45 8.22
CA TRP A 258 -13.02 4.14 8.33
C TRP A 258 -12.70 3.81 9.79
N THR A 259 -12.16 4.78 10.53
CA THR A 259 -11.79 4.62 11.95
C THR A 259 -13.02 4.36 12.81
N LEU A 260 -14.10 5.13 12.63
CA LEU A 260 -15.35 4.94 13.38
C LEU A 260 -15.91 3.52 13.20
N ARG A 261 -15.99 3.01 11.97
CA ARG A 261 -16.45 1.63 11.69
C ARG A 261 -15.56 0.53 12.29
N TYR A 262 -14.28 0.80 12.53
CA TYR A 262 -13.37 -0.15 13.17
C TYR A 262 -13.38 -0.05 14.70
N VAL A 263 -13.60 1.15 15.25
CA VAL A 263 -13.77 1.35 16.69
C VAL A 263 -15.10 0.79 17.18
N GLU A 264 -16.18 0.90 16.40
CA GLU A 264 -17.46 0.20 16.63
C GLU A 264 -17.24 -1.30 16.88
N LYS A 265 -16.54 -1.98 15.96
CA LYS A 265 -16.17 -3.40 16.03
C LYS A 265 -15.22 -3.76 17.17
N VAL A 266 -14.60 -2.79 17.81
CA VAL A 266 -13.71 -2.98 18.97
C VAL A 266 -14.50 -2.81 20.27
N LEU A 267 -15.35 -1.79 20.34
CA LEU A 267 -16.27 -1.57 21.47
C LEU A 267 -17.26 -2.73 21.60
N SER A 268 -17.78 -3.25 20.47
CA SER A 268 -18.71 -4.38 20.44
C SER A 268 -18.14 -5.71 20.95
N ARG A 269 -16.82 -5.81 21.17
CA ARG A 269 -16.16 -6.98 21.77
C ARG A 269 -16.11 -6.94 23.30
N GLY A 270 -16.48 -5.81 23.88
CA GLY A 270 -16.48 -5.60 25.33
C GLY A 270 -15.09 -5.41 25.95
N LYS A 271 -15.12 -5.10 27.25
CA LYS A 271 -13.96 -4.76 28.09
C LYS A 271 -12.95 -5.90 28.18
N GLU A 272 -13.42 -7.14 28.37
CA GLU A 272 -12.55 -8.28 28.65
C GLU A 272 -11.64 -8.66 27.47
N GLU A 273 -12.11 -8.64 26.21
CA GLU A 273 -11.20 -8.85 25.06
C GLU A 273 -10.12 -7.74 25.04
N GLN A 274 -10.45 -6.49 25.40
CA GLN A 274 -9.45 -5.42 25.42
C GLN A 274 -8.43 -5.61 26.55
N LEU A 275 -8.82 -6.18 27.70
CA LEU A 275 -7.90 -6.52 28.79
C LEU A 275 -6.96 -7.67 28.40
N ASP A 276 -7.49 -8.77 27.84
CA ASP A 276 -6.69 -9.89 27.31
C ASP A 276 -5.63 -9.45 26.29
N ARG A 277 -6.05 -8.52 25.41
CA ARG A 277 -5.22 -7.93 24.36
C ARG A 277 -4.12 -7.02 24.91
N LEU A 278 -4.39 -6.28 25.99
CA LEU A 278 -3.37 -5.48 26.67
C LEU A 278 -2.39 -6.36 27.45
N SER A 279 -2.85 -7.42 28.12
CA SER A 279 -1.99 -8.41 28.80
C SER A 279 -1.02 -9.08 27.82
N ASP A 280 -1.50 -9.62 26.69
CA ASP A 280 -0.62 -10.15 25.63
C ASP A 280 0.42 -9.13 25.18
N TRP A 281 0.00 -7.87 25.01
CA TRP A 281 0.88 -6.81 24.55
C TRP A 281 1.96 -6.46 25.57
N ALA A 282 1.63 -6.46 26.87
CA ALA A 282 2.57 -6.29 27.96
C ALA A 282 3.58 -7.44 28.00
N GLU A 283 3.10 -8.69 28.07
CA GLU A 283 3.93 -9.92 28.10
C GLU A 283 4.88 -10.00 26.90
N ARG A 284 4.38 -9.72 25.69
CA ARG A 284 5.18 -9.71 24.46
C ARG A 284 6.18 -8.56 24.43
N THR A 285 5.82 -7.38 24.94
CA THR A 285 6.76 -6.24 25.04
C THR A 285 7.85 -6.51 26.09
N GLN A 286 7.51 -7.17 27.20
CA GLN A 286 8.45 -7.59 28.23
C GLN A 286 9.41 -8.66 27.71
N ARG A 287 8.91 -9.72 27.05
CA ARG A 287 9.76 -10.72 26.37
C ARG A 287 10.72 -10.09 25.35
N ASN A 288 10.27 -9.09 24.59
CA ASN A 288 11.15 -8.32 23.72
C ASN A 288 12.22 -7.55 24.52
N TYR A 289 11.83 -6.83 25.59
CA TYR A 289 12.78 -6.11 26.44
C TYR A 289 13.88 -7.03 26.97
N ASP A 290 13.51 -8.18 27.55
CA ASP A 290 14.46 -9.10 28.16
C ASP A 290 15.39 -9.73 27.11
N PHE A 291 14.86 -10.10 25.94
CA PHE A 291 15.67 -10.54 24.80
C PHE A 291 16.71 -9.49 24.38
N TYR A 292 16.29 -8.23 24.17
CA TYR A 292 17.20 -7.16 23.74
C TYR A 292 18.16 -6.71 24.83
N LYS A 293 17.73 -6.71 26.11
CA LYS A 293 18.57 -6.45 27.28
C LYS A 293 19.65 -7.52 27.44
N ASP A 294 19.32 -8.78 27.14
CA ASP A 294 20.26 -9.88 27.21
C ASP A 294 21.26 -9.88 26.03
N ILE A 295 20.78 -9.89 24.79
CA ILE A 295 21.63 -10.04 23.60
C ILE A 295 22.65 -8.91 23.43
N VAL A 296 22.36 -7.72 23.98
CA VAL A 296 23.21 -6.53 23.85
C VAL A 296 24.41 -6.51 24.82
N LYS A 297 24.40 -7.36 25.87
CA LYS A 297 25.54 -7.53 26.80
C LYS A 297 26.79 -8.01 26.06
N VAL A 298 27.97 -7.60 26.53
CA VAL A 298 29.27 -7.99 25.91
C VAL A 298 29.52 -9.49 26.11
N ASN A 299 29.17 -10.01 27.28
CA ASN A 299 29.23 -11.42 27.67
C ASN A 299 28.47 -12.34 26.69
N ASN A 300 27.40 -11.82 26.06
CA ASN A 300 26.53 -12.56 25.14
C ASN A 300 26.92 -12.34 23.66
N LYS A 301 28.15 -11.91 23.38
CA LYS A 301 28.61 -11.65 22.01
C LYS A 301 28.48 -12.88 21.11
N ASP A 302 28.82 -14.07 21.59
CA ASP A 302 28.78 -15.28 20.75
C ASP A 302 27.36 -15.84 20.57
N LYS A 303 26.47 -15.67 21.56
CA LYS A 303 25.02 -15.87 21.39
C LYS A 303 24.45 -14.95 20.31
N ALA A 304 24.86 -13.68 20.30
CA ALA A 304 24.46 -12.73 19.27
C ALA A 304 25.00 -13.09 17.89
N LYS A 305 26.30 -13.41 17.77
CA LYS A 305 26.92 -13.88 16.51
C LYS A 305 26.23 -15.14 15.98
N LYS A 306 25.89 -16.11 16.84
CA LYS A 306 25.17 -17.33 16.45
C LYS A 306 23.80 -16.96 15.84
N LEU A 307 23.01 -16.13 16.51
CA LEU A 307 21.73 -15.66 15.98
C LEU A 307 21.85 -14.88 14.66
N VAL A 308 22.93 -14.10 14.47
CA VAL A 308 23.23 -13.43 13.20
C VAL A 308 23.63 -14.43 12.12
N LYS A 309 24.46 -15.42 12.44
CA LYS A 309 24.85 -16.52 11.53
C LYS A 309 23.62 -17.31 11.09
N ASP A 310 22.81 -17.80 12.02
CA ASP A 310 21.58 -18.56 11.75
C ASP A 310 20.62 -17.77 10.85
N LYS A 311 20.45 -16.46 11.12
CA LYS A 311 19.63 -15.55 10.30
C LYS A 311 20.23 -15.33 8.90
N ASN A 312 21.55 -15.16 8.78
CA ASN A 312 22.22 -14.96 7.50
C ASN A 312 22.13 -16.23 6.65
N GLU A 313 22.38 -17.41 7.23
CA GLU A 313 22.19 -18.70 6.55
C GLU A 313 20.74 -18.92 6.10
N ALA A 314 19.75 -18.64 6.96
CA ALA A 314 18.35 -18.75 6.59
C ALA A 314 17.95 -17.74 5.50
N THR A 315 18.55 -16.55 5.50
CA THR A 315 18.38 -15.55 4.45
C THR A 315 18.96 -16.04 3.12
N ILE A 316 20.18 -16.58 3.12
CA ILE A 316 20.83 -17.15 1.92
C ILE A 316 19.97 -18.31 1.37
N LYS A 317 19.61 -19.29 2.22
CA LYS A 317 18.78 -20.46 1.83
C LYS A 317 17.43 -20.04 1.23
N LEU A 318 16.75 -19.05 1.80
CA LEU A 318 15.49 -18.53 1.23
C LEU A 318 15.72 -17.77 -0.09
N LYS A 319 16.76 -16.92 -0.14
CA LYS A 319 17.11 -16.08 -1.28
C LYS A 319 17.47 -16.92 -2.51
N GLU A 320 18.39 -17.87 -2.35
CA GLU A 320 18.84 -18.84 -3.35
C GLU A 320 17.66 -19.68 -3.87
N TYR A 321 16.86 -20.23 -2.97
CA TYR A 321 15.70 -21.04 -3.36
C TYR A 321 14.67 -20.24 -4.20
N VAL A 322 14.35 -19.00 -3.79
CA VAL A 322 13.41 -18.17 -4.54
C VAL A 322 13.98 -17.73 -5.88
N TYR A 323 15.22 -17.24 -5.94
CA TYR A 323 15.77 -16.77 -7.22
C TYR A 323 16.06 -17.91 -8.19
N THR A 324 16.38 -19.11 -7.70
CA THR A 324 16.39 -20.34 -8.52
C THR A 324 15.01 -20.61 -9.12
N LYS A 325 13.94 -20.60 -8.30
CA LYS A 325 12.57 -20.83 -8.77
C LYS A 325 12.04 -19.72 -9.69
N GLN A 326 12.44 -18.47 -9.47
CA GLN A 326 12.17 -17.36 -10.39
C GLN A 326 12.92 -17.55 -11.71
N ALA A 327 14.18 -17.99 -11.71
CA ALA A 327 14.95 -18.27 -12.91
C ALA A 327 14.40 -19.48 -13.70
N GLU A 328 13.95 -20.54 -13.02
CA GLU A 328 13.19 -21.63 -13.65
C GLU A 328 11.95 -21.11 -14.36
N ALA A 329 11.15 -20.27 -13.68
CA ALA A 329 9.94 -19.70 -14.26
C ALA A 329 10.24 -18.76 -15.44
N TYR A 330 11.24 -17.90 -15.33
CA TYR A 330 11.71 -17.03 -16.40
C TYR A 330 12.11 -17.88 -17.63
N LYS A 331 12.99 -18.87 -17.45
CA LYS A 331 13.46 -19.76 -18.53
C LYS A 331 12.34 -20.57 -19.17
N TRP A 332 11.32 -20.98 -18.40
CA TRP A 332 10.17 -21.69 -18.93
C TRP A 332 9.30 -20.80 -19.82
N TRP A 333 8.98 -19.59 -19.34
CA TRP A 333 8.16 -18.65 -20.09
C TRP A 333 8.89 -18.03 -21.27
N MET A 334 10.21 -17.82 -21.19
CA MET A 334 11.04 -17.32 -22.29
C MET A 334 10.89 -18.15 -23.57
N LYS A 335 10.69 -19.48 -23.44
CA LYS A 335 10.48 -20.44 -24.53
C LYS A 335 9.07 -20.42 -25.15
N GLN A 336 8.13 -19.64 -24.59
CA GLN A 336 6.75 -19.59 -25.09
C GLN A 336 6.56 -18.45 -26.11
N PRO A 337 5.54 -18.52 -26.99
CA PRO A 337 5.18 -17.42 -27.89
C PRO A 337 4.94 -16.12 -27.13
N GLU A 338 5.33 -14.98 -27.71
CA GLU A 338 5.36 -13.69 -27.00
C GLU A 338 4.01 -13.33 -26.36
N LEU A 339 2.89 -13.53 -27.09
CA LEU A 339 1.55 -13.30 -26.55
C LEU A 339 1.26 -14.11 -25.27
N MET A 340 1.79 -15.33 -25.15
CA MET A 340 1.63 -16.15 -23.96
C MET A 340 2.52 -15.67 -22.81
N ARG A 341 3.72 -15.14 -23.11
CA ARG A 341 4.58 -14.45 -22.13
C ARG A 341 3.91 -13.20 -21.60
N ALA A 342 3.34 -12.39 -22.48
CA ALA A 342 2.60 -11.17 -22.15
C ALA A 342 1.38 -11.46 -21.25
N VAL A 343 0.57 -12.45 -21.60
CA VAL A 343 -0.58 -12.87 -20.78
C VAL A 343 -0.16 -13.42 -19.42
N TYR A 344 0.94 -14.19 -19.34
CA TYR A 344 1.49 -14.64 -18.05
C TYR A 344 1.90 -13.47 -17.15
N VAL A 345 2.65 -12.52 -17.70
CA VAL A 345 3.14 -11.34 -16.98
C VAL A 345 1.98 -10.50 -16.44
N LEU A 346 1.03 -10.16 -17.32
CA LEU A 346 -0.16 -9.41 -16.95
C LEU A 346 -1.00 -10.17 -15.92
N GLU A 347 -1.33 -11.45 -16.14
CA GLU A 347 -2.15 -12.20 -15.19
C GLU A 347 -1.50 -12.31 -13.81
N THR A 348 -0.18 -12.60 -13.76
CA THR A 348 0.58 -12.70 -12.51
C THR A 348 0.58 -11.37 -11.75
N ILE A 349 0.76 -10.24 -12.43
CA ILE A 349 0.72 -8.90 -11.80
C ILE A 349 -0.70 -8.60 -11.29
N LEU A 350 -1.72 -8.77 -12.14
CA LEU A 350 -3.12 -8.50 -11.77
C LEU A 350 -3.61 -9.39 -10.61
N PHE A 351 -3.13 -10.64 -10.53
CA PHE A 351 -3.47 -11.56 -9.45
C PHE A 351 -2.88 -11.13 -8.10
N ASN A 352 -1.67 -10.59 -8.10
CA ASN A 352 -0.92 -10.30 -6.88
C ASN A 352 -1.04 -8.85 -6.38
N GLU A 353 -1.22 -7.87 -7.27
CA GLU A 353 -1.28 -6.44 -6.91
C GLU A 353 -2.72 -5.95 -6.70
N VAL A 354 -3.71 -6.50 -7.44
CA VAL A 354 -5.13 -6.10 -7.31
C VAL A 354 -5.99 -7.21 -6.71
N GLY A 355 -5.78 -8.46 -7.16
CA GLY A 355 -6.46 -9.62 -6.60
C GLY A 355 -7.99 -9.57 -6.74
N ARG A 356 -8.71 -9.73 -5.63
CA ARG A 356 -10.18 -9.74 -5.55
C ARG A 356 -10.81 -8.39 -5.11
N VAL A 357 -9.99 -7.36 -4.89
CA VAL A 357 -10.45 -6.05 -4.39
C VAL A 357 -11.29 -5.30 -5.43
N ASP A 358 -10.96 -5.52 -6.70
CA ASP A 358 -11.58 -4.91 -7.85
C ASP A 358 -12.95 -5.55 -8.17
N GLY A 359 -13.96 -4.69 -8.33
CA GLY A 359 -15.38 -5.05 -8.44
C GLY A 359 -15.75 -5.85 -9.69
N PRO A 360 -17.06 -6.08 -9.94
CA PRO A 360 -17.53 -6.89 -11.07
C PRO A 360 -17.04 -6.39 -12.43
N ASP A 361 -16.88 -5.07 -12.57
CA ASP A 361 -16.48 -4.37 -13.79
C ASP A 361 -14.98 -4.49 -14.13
N ALA A 362 -14.17 -4.88 -13.14
CA ALA A 362 -12.74 -5.06 -13.24
C ALA A 362 -11.91 -3.83 -13.72
N LEU A 363 -12.32 -2.62 -13.35
CA LEU A 363 -11.70 -1.37 -13.83
C LEU A 363 -10.27 -1.17 -13.32
N GLU A 364 -9.99 -1.50 -12.05
CA GLU A 364 -8.65 -1.31 -11.49
C GLU A 364 -7.65 -2.28 -12.12
N ARG A 365 -8.07 -3.52 -12.43
CA ARG A 365 -7.24 -4.45 -13.20
C ARG A 365 -7.05 -4.02 -14.65
N ALA A 366 -8.05 -3.40 -15.29
CA ALA A 366 -7.88 -2.86 -16.64
C ALA A 366 -6.86 -1.71 -16.69
N ASP A 367 -6.84 -0.86 -15.66
CA ASP A 367 -5.86 0.22 -15.51
C ASP A 367 -4.48 -0.29 -15.12
N VAL A 368 -4.35 -1.21 -14.16
CA VAL A 368 -3.05 -1.83 -13.85
C VAL A 368 -2.48 -2.61 -15.04
N ALA A 369 -3.32 -3.29 -15.83
CA ALA A 369 -2.88 -3.93 -17.08
C ALA A 369 -2.29 -2.91 -18.06
N GLN A 370 -2.97 -1.77 -18.24
CA GLN A 370 -2.49 -0.68 -19.10
C GLN A 370 -1.16 -0.07 -18.59
N ILE A 371 -0.97 0.06 -17.28
CA ILE A 371 0.31 0.50 -16.70
C ILE A 371 1.44 -0.49 -16.99
N VAL A 372 1.16 -1.80 -16.97
CA VAL A 372 2.14 -2.83 -17.37
C VAL A 372 2.49 -2.69 -18.85
N LEU A 373 1.53 -2.44 -19.74
CA LEU A 373 1.81 -2.18 -21.16
C LEU A 373 2.75 -0.97 -21.34
N ASN A 374 2.47 0.14 -20.64
CA ASN A 374 3.32 1.34 -20.65
C ASN A 374 4.73 1.07 -20.11
N ARG A 375 4.86 0.20 -19.09
CA ARG A 375 6.15 -0.20 -18.50
C ARG A 375 6.97 -1.11 -19.40
N VAL A 376 6.35 -2.01 -20.15
CA VAL A 376 7.03 -2.93 -21.07
C VAL A 376 7.76 -2.19 -22.19
N GLU A 377 7.25 -1.03 -22.63
CA GLU A 377 7.91 -0.20 -23.65
C GLU A 377 8.83 0.90 -23.08
N HIS A 378 8.85 1.12 -21.76
CA HIS A 378 9.73 2.12 -21.14
C HIS A 378 11.05 1.48 -20.65
N PRO A 379 12.23 1.81 -21.22
CA PRO A 379 13.50 1.08 -21.00
C PRO A 379 13.90 0.81 -19.55
N PHE A 380 13.67 1.77 -18.64
CA PHE A 380 13.91 1.58 -17.20
C PHE A 380 13.11 0.42 -16.59
N TYR A 381 11.85 0.23 -17.00
CA TYR A 381 10.94 -0.76 -16.44
C TYR A 381 11.01 -2.11 -17.18
N SER A 382 11.56 -2.14 -18.39
CA SER A 382 11.69 -3.33 -19.24
C SER A 382 13.10 -3.94 -19.26
N SER A 383 14.01 -3.42 -18.42
CA SER A 383 15.37 -3.93 -18.21
C SER A 383 15.53 -4.55 -16.83
N LEU A 384 16.46 -5.50 -16.70
CA LEU A 384 16.95 -5.99 -15.41
C LEU A 384 18.26 -5.28 -15.09
N ASP A 385 18.49 -4.96 -13.81
CA ASP A 385 19.83 -4.56 -13.34
C ASP A 385 20.75 -5.79 -13.40
N PRO A 386 21.92 -5.75 -14.07
CA PRO A 386 22.86 -6.87 -14.13
C PRO A 386 23.30 -7.40 -12.76
N ASN A 387 23.29 -6.54 -11.73
CA ASN A 387 23.63 -6.91 -10.35
C ASN A 387 22.47 -7.61 -9.62
N GLN A 388 21.27 -7.61 -10.18
CA GLN A 388 20.09 -8.24 -9.58
C GLN A 388 20.31 -9.75 -9.43
N GLU A 389 19.97 -10.26 -8.27
CA GLU A 389 20.17 -11.67 -7.89
C GLU A 389 19.56 -12.68 -8.87
N LEU A 390 18.43 -12.32 -9.51
CA LEU A 390 17.84 -13.16 -10.55
C LEU A 390 18.81 -13.37 -11.73
N VAL A 391 19.49 -12.33 -12.20
CA VAL A 391 20.41 -12.40 -13.36
C VAL A 391 21.52 -13.42 -13.08
N LYS A 392 22.05 -13.43 -11.87
CA LYS A 392 23.04 -14.42 -11.39
C LYS A 392 22.52 -15.87 -11.49
N HIS A 393 21.23 -16.10 -11.24
CA HIS A 393 20.58 -17.42 -11.33
C HIS A 393 20.05 -17.75 -12.74
N LEU A 394 19.92 -16.75 -13.63
CA LEU A 394 19.58 -17.00 -15.03
C LEU A 394 20.71 -17.74 -15.75
N GLY A 395 21.98 -17.40 -15.52
CA GLY A 395 23.09 -18.03 -16.27
C GLY A 395 22.92 -17.84 -17.79
N LEU A 396 22.44 -16.67 -18.19
CA LEU A 396 22.24 -16.23 -19.57
C LEU A 396 23.12 -15.00 -19.81
N SER A 397 23.69 -14.85 -21.01
CA SER A 397 24.31 -13.58 -21.41
C SER A 397 23.25 -12.48 -21.47
N GLU A 398 23.66 -11.22 -21.31
CA GLU A 398 22.76 -10.07 -21.37
C GLU A 398 21.95 -10.03 -22.65
N GLU A 399 22.57 -10.35 -23.79
CA GLU A 399 21.92 -10.47 -25.10
C GLU A 399 20.73 -11.43 -25.11
N LYS A 400 20.78 -12.52 -24.33
CA LYS A 400 19.70 -13.52 -24.29
C LYS A 400 18.49 -13.07 -23.47
N TYR A 401 18.63 -12.11 -22.56
CA TYR A 401 17.53 -11.66 -21.69
C TYR A 401 17.13 -10.18 -21.88
N LYS A 402 17.99 -9.31 -22.42
CA LYS A 402 17.71 -7.87 -22.60
C LYS A 402 16.43 -7.61 -23.41
N ASP A 403 16.20 -8.39 -24.47
CA ASP A 403 15.06 -8.22 -25.37
C ASP A 403 13.77 -8.87 -24.86
N ASN A 404 13.82 -9.62 -23.76
CA ASN A 404 12.65 -10.23 -23.11
C ASN A 404 11.88 -9.22 -22.22
N LYS A 405 11.57 -8.04 -22.77
CA LYS A 405 10.92 -6.89 -22.10
C LYS A 405 9.82 -7.28 -21.11
N TRP A 406 8.88 -8.11 -21.55
CA TRP A 406 7.77 -8.62 -20.74
C TRP A 406 8.21 -9.30 -19.43
N LEU A 407 9.13 -10.26 -19.53
CA LEU A 407 9.63 -10.99 -18.36
C LEU A 407 10.46 -10.06 -17.49
N ASN A 408 11.29 -9.20 -18.09
CA ASN A 408 12.07 -8.21 -17.36
C ASN A 408 11.17 -7.29 -16.52
N THR A 409 10.05 -6.81 -17.06
CA THR A 409 9.07 -6.00 -16.31
C THR A 409 8.43 -6.75 -15.13
N LEU A 410 8.09 -8.05 -15.27
CA LEU A 410 7.58 -8.84 -14.14
C LEU A 410 8.63 -9.04 -13.05
N PHE A 411 9.87 -9.33 -13.46
CA PHE A 411 10.93 -9.83 -12.58
C PHE A 411 11.87 -8.74 -12.04
N ARG A 412 11.74 -7.49 -12.48
CA ARG A 412 12.51 -6.34 -11.96
C ARG A 412 12.17 -6.09 -10.48
N VAL A 413 13.18 -6.22 -9.61
CA VAL A 413 13.02 -6.06 -8.17
C VAL A 413 12.70 -4.60 -7.83
N GLY A 414 11.66 -4.40 -7.01
CA GLY A 414 11.22 -3.08 -6.55
C GLY A 414 10.06 -2.47 -7.33
N GLU A 415 9.70 -3.02 -8.50
CA GLU A 415 8.54 -2.54 -9.27
C GLU A 415 7.20 -3.11 -8.79
N PHE A 416 7.24 -4.32 -8.25
CA PHE A 416 6.09 -5.02 -7.68
C PHE A 416 6.48 -5.67 -6.35
N SER A 417 5.59 -5.58 -5.37
CA SER A 417 5.86 -6.01 -3.99
C SER A 417 6.12 -7.52 -3.89
N PHE A 418 5.45 -8.31 -4.73
CA PHE A 418 5.53 -9.77 -4.72
C PHE A 418 6.80 -10.33 -5.40
N THR A 419 7.73 -9.50 -5.88
CA THR A 419 9.02 -9.98 -6.45
C THR A 419 10.07 -10.29 -5.38
N TYR A 420 9.95 -9.72 -4.17
CA TYR A 420 10.91 -9.91 -3.09
C TYR A 420 10.79 -11.29 -2.42
N HIS A 421 11.92 -11.99 -2.29
CA HIS A 421 12.00 -13.35 -1.71
C HIS A 421 11.33 -13.53 -0.33
N TYR A 422 11.35 -12.50 0.52
CA TYR A 422 10.76 -12.53 1.87
C TYR A 422 9.24 -12.22 1.91
N ILE A 423 8.63 -11.81 0.79
CA ILE A 423 7.18 -11.56 0.69
C ILE A 423 6.50 -12.83 0.20
N SER A 424 5.54 -13.34 0.99
CA SER A 424 4.91 -14.65 0.76
C SER A 424 4.21 -14.82 -0.59
N SER A 425 3.79 -13.72 -1.23
CA SER A 425 3.20 -13.75 -2.57
C SER A 425 4.22 -14.10 -3.67
N VAL A 426 5.54 -14.04 -3.42
CA VAL A 426 6.56 -14.43 -4.41
C VAL A 426 6.43 -15.88 -4.86
N VAL A 427 5.91 -16.75 -3.98
CA VAL A 427 5.62 -18.14 -4.31
C VAL A 427 4.67 -18.24 -5.50
N LYS A 428 3.73 -17.30 -5.66
CA LYS A 428 2.71 -17.32 -6.71
C LYS A 428 3.25 -17.06 -8.13
N ILE A 429 4.48 -16.58 -8.27
CA ILE A 429 5.16 -16.45 -9.56
C ILE A 429 5.43 -17.85 -10.14
N PHE A 430 5.91 -18.79 -9.32
CA PHE A 430 6.32 -20.13 -9.77
C PHE A 430 5.36 -21.26 -9.32
N CYS A 431 4.57 -21.01 -8.27
CA CYS A 431 3.53 -21.86 -7.68
C CYS A 431 2.21 -21.09 -7.63
N PRO A 432 1.53 -20.91 -8.78
CA PRO A 432 0.27 -20.17 -8.86
C PRO A 432 -0.84 -20.84 -8.04
N ASP A 433 -1.74 -20.04 -7.45
CA ASP A 433 -2.91 -20.56 -6.73
C ASP A 433 -3.85 -21.31 -7.70
N MET A 434 -4.01 -22.60 -7.45
CA MET A 434 -4.83 -23.53 -8.25
C MET A 434 -6.18 -23.88 -7.60
N SER A 435 -6.58 -23.21 -6.52
CA SER A 435 -7.92 -23.33 -5.93
C SER A 435 -9.03 -22.90 -6.90
N TYR A 436 -10.29 -23.25 -6.62
CA TYR A 436 -11.43 -22.80 -7.44
C TYR A 436 -11.48 -21.27 -7.58
N VAL A 437 -11.27 -20.55 -6.46
CA VAL A 437 -11.23 -19.09 -6.42
C VAL A 437 -10.04 -18.54 -7.21
N GLY A 438 -8.85 -19.11 -7.03
CA GLY A 438 -7.63 -18.73 -7.77
C GLY A 438 -7.78 -18.90 -9.29
N ARG A 439 -8.34 -20.05 -9.73
CA ARG A 439 -8.63 -20.32 -11.14
C ARG A 439 -9.68 -19.36 -11.72
N SER A 440 -10.75 -19.07 -10.97
CA SER A 440 -11.79 -18.12 -11.40
C SER A 440 -11.25 -16.70 -11.55
N LEU A 441 -10.37 -16.26 -10.64
CA LEU A 441 -9.70 -14.95 -10.75
C LEU A 441 -8.73 -14.91 -11.94
N ARG A 442 -7.90 -15.94 -12.11
CA ARG A 442 -7.00 -16.10 -13.27
C ARG A 442 -7.76 -16.03 -14.59
N ASP A 443 -8.88 -16.73 -14.70
CA ASP A 443 -9.72 -16.73 -15.90
C ASP A 443 -10.24 -15.33 -16.26
N LYS A 444 -10.58 -14.50 -15.26
CA LYS A 444 -10.94 -13.09 -15.47
C LYS A 444 -9.71 -12.28 -15.90
N ASN A 445 -8.59 -12.44 -15.21
CA ASN A 445 -7.35 -11.71 -15.49
C ASN A 445 -6.78 -12.01 -16.89
N VAL A 446 -6.85 -13.25 -17.37
CA VAL A 446 -6.46 -13.64 -18.74
C VAL A 446 -7.31 -12.91 -19.78
N LYS A 447 -8.63 -12.82 -19.57
CA LYS A 447 -9.53 -12.09 -20.48
C LYS A 447 -9.24 -10.58 -20.47
N ILE A 448 -8.91 -10.00 -19.31
CA ILE A 448 -8.49 -8.59 -19.18
C ILE A 448 -7.18 -8.36 -19.92
N SER A 449 -6.18 -9.22 -19.70
CA SER A 449 -4.86 -9.16 -20.35
C SER A 449 -4.97 -9.19 -21.87
N LEU A 450 -5.72 -10.15 -22.42
CA LEU A 450 -5.98 -10.26 -23.86
C LEU A 450 -6.71 -9.03 -24.41
N LYS A 451 -7.70 -8.49 -23.70
CA LYS A 451 -8.40 -7.25 -24.09
C LYS A 451 -7.46 -6.04 -24.06
N ALA A 452 -6.61 -5.91 -23.04
CA ALA A 452 -5.70 -4.78 -22.88
C ALA A 452 -4.63 -4.74 -23.98
N ILE A 453 -4.01 -5.88 -24.32
CA ILE A 453 -3.05 -5.97 -25.45
C ILE A 453 -3.76 -5.63 -26.77
N LYS A 454 -5.01 -6.08 -26.98
CA LYS A 454 -5.75 -5.80 -28.22
C LYS A 454 -6.16 -4.33 -28.35
N ASN A 455 -6.56 -3.71 -27.24
CA ASN A 455 -7.18 -2.38 -27.20
C ASN A 455 -6.35 -1.44 -26.30
N TYR A 456 -5.11 -1.15 -26.71
CA TYR A 456 -4.20 -0.26 -25.98
C TYR A 456 -4.75 1.18 -25.89
N ARG A 457 -4.75 1.76 -24.69
CA ARG A 457 -5.23 3.12 -24.41
C ARG A 457 -4.08 4.13 -24.37
N LYS A 458 -3.85 4.82 -25.49
CA LYS A 458 -2.85 5.90 -25.61
C LYS A 458 -3.10 7.09 -24.67
N ASP A 459 -4.35 7.30 -24.27
CA ASP A 459 -4.81 8.37 -23.36
C ASP A 459 -4.52 8.09 -21.87
N PHE A 460 -3.99 6.90 -21.53
CA PHE A 460 -3.64 6.52 -20.18
C PHE A 460 -2.16 6.10 -20.09
N ASP A 461 -1.27 7.08 -20.16
CA ASP A 461 0.20 7.01 -20.12
C ASP A 461 0.78 6.81 -18.70
N VAL A 462 -0.06 6.41 -17.74
CA VAL A 462 0.30 6.20 -16.34
C VAL A 462 1.41 5.13 -16.20
N LEU A 463 2.41 5.44 -15.38
CA LEU A 463 3.55 4.54 -15.09
C LEU A 463 3.60 4.05 -13.63
N ARG A 464 2.89 4.73 -12.71
CA ARG A 464 2.82 4.34 -11.29
C ARG A 464 1.41 4.43 -10.75
N TYR A 465 1.13 3.56 -9.79
CA TYR A 465 -0.07 3.58 -8.97
C TYR A 465 0.31 3.46 -7.49
N PHE A 466 -0.63 3.83 -6.61
CA PHE A 466 -0.44 3.80 -5.16
C PHE A 466 -1.77 3.47 -4.46
N SER A 467 -1.76 2.45 -3.59
CA SER A 467 -2.86 2.19 -2.66
C SER A 467 -2.53 2.81 -1.31
N ARG A 468 -3.22 3.90 -0.97
CA ARG A 468 -3.13 4.52 0.35
C ARG A 468 -3.70 3.59 1.43
N VAL A 469 -4.80 2.88 1.13
CA VAL A 469 -5.39 1.95 2.10
C VAL A 469 -4.58 0.69 2.35
N SER A 470 -3.60 0.36 1.51
CA SER A 470 -2.64 -0.72 1.79
C SER A 470 -1.46 -0.27 2.66
N MET A 471 -1.25 1.04 2.83
CA MET A 471 -0.19 1.57 3.70
C MET A 471 -0.56 1.53 5.17
N LEU A 472 0.42 1.17 6.01
CA LEU A 472 0.27 1.25 7.47
C LEU A 472 -0.06 2.69 7.89
N GLY A 473 -1.14 2.85 8.65
CA GLY A 473 -1.65 4.17 9.06
C GLY A 473 -2.18 5.04 7.93
N LYS A 474 -2.43 4.48 6.73
CA LYS A 474 -2.96 5.21 5.56
C LYS A 474 -2.13 6.44 5.15
N ILE A 475 -0.82 6.42 5.42
CA ILE A 475 0.11 7.49 5.05
C ILE A 475 0.21 7.64 3.52
N ASP A 476 0.26 8.89 3.02
CA ASP A 476 0.47 9.16 1.59
C ASP A 476 1.97 9.23 1.25
N MET A 477 2.51 8.11 0.76
CA MET A 477 3.90 8.01 0.30
C MET A 477 4.13 8.61 -1.09
N SER A 478 3.11 9.05 -1.82
CA SER A 478 3.34 9.76 -3.10
C SER A 478 4.07 11.10 -2.90
N THR A 479 4.03 11.65 -1.69
CA THR A 479 4.77 12.85 -1.27
C THR A 479 6.30 12.76 -1.41
N VAL A 480 6.87 11.55 -1.54
CA VAL A 480 8.32 11.36 -1.81
C VAL A 480 8.64 11.05 -3.28
N TRP A 481 7.66 11.06 -4.18
CA TRP A 481 7.84 10.76 -5.61
C TRP A 481 8.02 12.03 -6.45
N HIS A 482 9.11 12.76 -6.21
CA HIS A 482 9.34 14.10 -6.78
C HIS A 482 9.27 14.20 -8.32
N GLY A 483 9.61 13.13 -9.05
CA GLY A 483 9.58 13.06 -10.52
C GLY A 483 8.25 12.65 -11.15
N TYR A 484 7.15 12.59 -10.38
CA TYR A 484 5.83 12.18 -10.86
C TYR A 484 4.78 13.24 -10.49
N LYS A 485 3.72 13.32 -11.29
CA LYS A 485 2.53 14.15 -11.05
C LYS A 485 1.27 13.26 -11.03
N HIS A 486 0.25 13.69 -10.30
CA HIS A 486 -1.00 12.96 -10.16
C HIS A 486 -1.72 12.92 -11.52
N PHE A 487 -2.22 11.75 -11.91
CA PHE A 487 -3.14 11.61 -13.03
C PHE A 487 -4.57 11.91 -12.51
N PRO A 488 -5.41 12.69 -13.22
CA PRO A 488 -6.73 13.06 -12.71
C PRO A 488 -7.63 11.85 -12.42
N GLU A 489 -8.51 12.02 -11.44
CA GLU A 489 -9.49 10.99 -11.08
C GLU A 489 -10.49 10.76 -12.23
N ARG A 490 -11.09 9.57 -12.27
CA ARG A 490 -12.04 9.19 -13.33
C ARG A 490 -13.27 8.52 -12.72
N PRO A 491 -14.48 8.76 -13.27
CA PRO A 491 -15.64 7.94 -12.95
C PRO A 491 -15.43 6.49 -13.41
N GLY A 492 -16.21 5.58 -12.84
CA GLY A 492 -16.41 4.23 -13.37
C GLY A 492 -17.42 4.21 -14.52
N TYR A 493 -17.99 3.04 -14.80
CA TYR A 493 -19.06 2.93 -15.80
C TYR A 493 -20.35 3.62 -15.33
N GLU A 494 -21.16 4.04 -16.31
CA GLU A 494 -22.52 4.55 -16.09
C GLU A 494 -23.37 3.54 -15.32
N VAL A 495 -24.18 4.03 -14.37
CA VAL A 495 -25.08 3.20 -13.57
C VAL A 495 -26.38 2.95 -14.33
N GLY A 496 -26.90 1.72 -14.36
CA GLY A 496 -28.15 1.42 -15.08
C GLY A 496 -29.39 2.12 -14.49
N THR A 497 -29.42 2.34 -13.18
CA THR A 497 -30.60 2.82 -12.41
C THR A 497 -30.73 4.35 -12.33
N GLN A 498 -30.39 5.06 -13.42
CA GLN A 498 -30.37 6.54 -13.47
C GLN A 498 -31.63 7.21 -12.88
N ARG A 499 -32.83 6.79 -13.29
CA ARG A 499 -34.10 7.49 -12.96
C ARG A 499 -34.33 7.68 -11.46
N ASN A 500 -34.02 6.69 -10.62
CA ASN A 500 -34.18 6.80 -9.18
C ASN A 500 -33.09 7.69 -8.54
N LEU A 501 -31.85 7.59 -9.01
CA LEU A 501 -30.74 8.41 -8.54
C LEU A 501 -30.95 9.90 -8.87
N VAL A 502 -31.42 10.20 -10.09
CA VAL A 502 -31.84 11.54 -10.51
C VAL A 502 -32.90 12.12 -9.56
N ARG A 503 -33.96 11.35 -9.26
CA ARG A 503 -35.02 11.78 -8.33
C ARG A 503 -34.49 12.09 -6.93
N LEU A 504 -33.58 11.25 -6.41
CA LEU A 504 -33.01 11.44 -5.07
C LEU A 504 -32.05 12.63 -5.03
N TYR A 505 -31.22 12.82 -6.05
CA TYR A 505 -30.29 13.95 -6.16
C TYR A 505 -31.02 15.29 -6.32
N LEU A 506 -31.99 15.38 -7.23
CA LEU A 506 -32.79 16.60 -7.42
C LEU A 506 -33.69 16.92 -6.21
N GLY A 507 -34.06 15.91 -5.41
CA GLY A 507 -34.76 16.09 -4.14
C GLY A 507 -33.85 16.31 -2.92
N ASP A 508 -32.56 16.58 -3.14
CA ASP A 508 -31.49 16.74 -2.14
C ASP A 508 -31.36 15.60 -1.10
N LYS A 509 -31.71 14.37 -1.50
CA LYS A 509 -31.64 13.16 -0.67
C LYS A 509 -30.30 12.43 -0.82
N TYR A 510 -29.20 13.16 -0.64
CA TYR A 510 -27.84 12.63 -0.74
C TYR A 510 -26.87 13.31 0.24
N GLN A 511 -25.72 12.67 0.48
CA GLN A 511 -24.60 13.27 1.19
C GLN A 511 -23.48 13.59 0.19
N TYR A 512 -23.12 14.86 0.06
CA TYR A 512 -21.93 15.25 -0.72
C TYR A 512 -20.64 14.92 0.02
N LEU A 513 -19.62 14.40 -0.68
CA LEU A 513 -18.33 14.02 -0.12
C LEU A 513 -17.19 14.96 -0.58
N TYR A 514 -17.01 15.07 -1.90
CA TYR A 514 -16.03 15.95 -2.56
C TYR A 514 -16.36 16.10 -4.05
N SER A 515 -15.55 16.85 -4.79
CA SER A 515 -15.60 16.95 -6.24
C SER A 515 -14.22 16.77 -6.86
N PHE A 516 -14.16 16.30 -8.11
CA PHE A 516 -12.95 16.19 -8.91
C PHE A 516 -13.22 16.60 -10.36
N THR A 517 -12.15 16.82 -11.11
CA THR A 517 -12.21 17.06 -12.56
C THR A 517 -11.57 15.88 -13.28
N ASP A 518 -12.25 15.32 -14.29
CA ASP A 518 -11.71 14.21 -15.07
C ASP A 518 -10.60 14.67 -16.05
N PRO A 519 -9.86 13.75 -16.71
CA PRO A 519 -8.82 14.10 -17.68
C PRO A 519 -9.33 14.87 -18.92
N LYS A 520 -10.64 14.99 -19.13
CA LYS A 520 -11.27 15.74 -20.22
C LYS A 520 -11.76 17.12 -19.77
N GLY A 521 -11.56 17.50 -18.51
CA GLY A 521 -12.02 18.76 -17.94
C GLY A 521 -13.46 18.74 -17.40
N ASN A 522 -14.14 17.59 -17.41
CA ASN A 522 -15.51 17.52 -16.89
C ASN A 522 -15.51 17.53 -15.35
N PRO A 523 -16.31 18.39 -14.69
CA PRO A 523 -16.49 18.34 -13.25
C PRO A 523 -17.38 17.16 -12.85
N PHE A 524 -16.99 16.48 -11.78
CA PHE A 524 -17.78 15.44 -11.12
C PHE A 524 -17.91 15.76 -9.63
N GLU A 525 -19.12 15.62 -9.09
CA GLU A 525 -19.36 15.51 -7.66
C GLU A 525 -19.30 14.03 -7.25
N VAL A 526 -18.82 13.76 -6.04
CA VAL A 526 -18.89 12.44 -5.42
C VAL A 526 -19.87 12.52 -4.25
N ILE A 527 -20.89 11.67 -4.32
CA ILE A 527 -22.01 11.67 -3.40
C ILE A 527 -22.30 10.26 -2.85
N LYS A 528 -22.87 10.18 -1.66
CA LYS A 528 -23.41 8.93 -1.08
C LYS A 528 -24.93 8.99 -1.08
N ILE A 529 -25.58 7.92 -1.55
CA ILE A 529 -27.04 7.71 -1.49
C ILE A 529 -27.28 6.34 -0.86
N GLY A 530 -27.86 6.33 0.34
CA GLY A 530 -27.91 5.12 1.18
C GLY A 530 -26.49 4.68 1.56
N ASP A 531 -26.13 3.45 1.21
CA ASP A 531 -24.77 2.91 1.41
C ASP A 531 -23.85 2.98 0.20
N GLU A 532 -24.39 3.30 -0.97
CA GLU A 532 -23.64 3.35 -2.22
C GLU A 532 -23.07 4.74 -2.48
N THR A 533 -21.87 4.78 -3.08
CA THR A 533 -21.18 6.02 -3.47
C THR A 533 -21.15 6.13 -4.99
N TYR A 534 -21.44 7.32 -5.52
CA TYR A 534 -21.56 7.61 -6.93
C TYR A 534 -20.74 8.83 -7.32
N SER A 535 -20.25 8.85 -8.56
CA SER A 535 -19.77 10.06 -9.22
C SER A 535 -20.89 10.59 -10.12
N VAL A 536 -21.25 11.86 -9.99
CA VAL A 536 -22.31 12.51 -10.78
C VAL A 536 -21.76 13.71 -11.53
N THR A 537 -22.20 13.89 -12.77
CA THR A 537 -21.92 15.08 -13.59
C THR A 537 -23.17 15.47 -14.38
N TRP A 538 -23.20 16.67 -14.94
CA TRP A 538 -24.33 17.18 -15.71
C TRP A 538 -24.11 16.98 -17.21
N VAL A 539 -25.02 16.27 -17.87
CA VAL A 539 -24.97 16.01 -19.32
C VAL A 539 -26.28 16.48 -19.94
N LYS A 540 -26.20 17.45 -20.87
CA LYS A 540 -27.36 18.05 -21.55
C LYS A 540 -28.49 18.46 -20.57
N GLY A 541 -28.12 19.16 -19.50
CA GLY A 541 -29.07 19.68 -18.50
C GLY A 541 -29.67 18.61 -17.57
N ARG A 542 -29.14 17.38 -17.52
CA ARG A 542 -29.59 16.32 -16.60
C ARG A 542 -28.42 15.73 -15.81
N PRO A 543 -28.57 15.45 -14.50
CA PRO A 543 -27.54 14.78 -13.73
C PRO A 543 -27.43 13.32 -14.16
N LYS A 544 -26.20 12.83 -14.29
CA LYS A 544 -25.87 11.51 -14.82
C LYS A 544 -24.88 10.79 -13.90
N PHE A 545 -25.23 9.58 -13.48
CA PHE A 545 -24.55 8.82 -12.43
C PHE A 545 -23.62 7.76 -12.97
N PHE A 546 -22.44 7.68 -12.39
CA PHE A 546 -21.38 6.73 -12.67
C PHE A 546 -20.95 6.06 -11.37
N LYS A 547 -20.47 4.82 -11.48
CA LYS A 547 -19.91 4.11 -10.33
C LYS A 547 -18.69 4.86 -9.80
N TYR A 548 -18.62 5.03 -8.49
CA TYR A 548 -17.47 5.66 -7.85
C TYR A 548 -16.22 4.78 -7.96
N ARG A 549 -15.05 5.42 -8.11
CA ARG A 549 -13.73 4.77 -8.05
C ARG A 549 -12.95 5.39 -6.90
N ASP A 550 -12.66 4.60 -5.86
CA ASP A 550 -12.00 5.08 -4.65
C ASP A 550 -10.51 5.42 -4.92
N PRO A 551 -10.11 6.72 -4.91
CA PRO A 551 -8.74 7.14 -5.20
C PRO A 551 -7.76 6.74 -4.08
N HIS A 552 -8.24 6.17 -2.98
CA HIS A 552 -7.40 5.62 -1.92
C HIS A 552 -7.09 4.14 -2.12
N LEU A 553 -7.89 3.42 -2.92
CA LEU A 553 -7.54 2.08 -3.43
C LEU A 553 -6.48 2.18 -4.51
N PHE A 554 -6.70 3.02 -5.53
CA PHE A 554 -5.75 3.22 -6.61
C PHE A 554 -5.65 4.69 -7.01
N LYS A 555 -4.54 5.32 -6.61
CA LYS A 555 -4.13 6.65 -7.03
C LYS A 555 -3.10 6.54 -8.15
N TYR A 556 -3.29 7.23 -9.27
CA TYR A 556 -2.50 7.06 -10.49
C TYR A 556 -1.53 8.23 -10.74
N PHE A 557 -0.38 7.95 -11.36
CA PHE A 557 0.70 8.91 -11.55
C PHE A 557 1.41 8.76 -12.91
N ILE A 558 1.57 9.90 -13.58
CA ILE A 558 2.36 10.08 -14.81
C ILE A 558 3.71 10.70 -14.47
N LYS A 559 4.69 10.47 -15.34
CA LYS A 559 6.02 11.10 -15.23
C LYS A 559 5.86 12.61 -15.45
N LYS A 560 6.71 13.41 -14.79
CA LYS A 560 6.74 14.86 -15.01
C LYS A 560 7.33 15.19 -16.37
#